data_AF-A0AAV0D3F1-F1
#
_entry.id   AF-A0AAV0D3F1-F1
#
_cell.length_a   1.000
_cell.length_b   1.000
_cell.length_c   1.000
_cell.angle_alpha   90.00
_cell.angle_beta   90.00
_cell.angle_gamma   90.00
#
_symmetry.space_group_name_H-M   'P 1'
#
loop_
_entity.id
_entity.type
_entity.pdbx_description
1 polymer ?
#
loop_
_entity_poly.entity_id
_entity_poly.type
_entity_poly.pdbx_seq_one_letter_code
_entity_poly.pdbx_strand_id
1 'polypeptide(L)'
;MVRLQSLRREFEAIKMKDKESVQDYISRLTSIVQQMKTYGEEVTSKQAVSKVMRSLTSKYSQLVTAIEEAKNMETYTFEELKGSLQAFDERQTSMEESSEEKVFQAKGEAPRDNPFGGQGRGRGGFRGGYRGRGRGC
;
A
#
# COMPACT_ATOMS: atom_id res chain seq x y z
N MET A 1 39.65 17.66 -17.73
CA MET A 1 38.64 17.04 -18.62
C MET A 1 38.00 15.77 -18.04
N VAL A 2 38.76 14.83 -17.46
CA VAL A 2 38.26 13.47 -17.11
C VAL A 2 37.24 13.43 -15.95
N ARG A 3 37.37 14.31 -14.94
CA ARG A 3 36.49 14.28 -13.76
C ARG A 3 35.04 14.68 -14.06
N LEU A 4 34.83 15.78 -14.79
CA LEU A 4 33.48 16.22 -15.21
C LEU A 4 32.79 15.14 -16.06
N GLN A 5 33.49 14.56 -17.03
CA GLN A 5 32.92 13.48 -17.85
C GLN A 5 32.57 12.23 -17.05
N SER A 6 33.36 11.91 -16.01
CA SER A 6 33.06 10.82 -15.09
C SER A 6 31.78 11.11 -14.30
N LEU A 7 31.65 12.33 -13.76
CA LEU A 7 30.44 12.76 -13.04
C LEU A 7 29.19 12.75 -13.91
N ARG A 8 29.28 13.17 -15.18
CA ARG A 8 28.15 13.05 -16.13
C ARG A 8 27.74 11.60 -16.33
N ARG A 9 28.71 10.70 -16.50
CA ARG A 9 28.42 9.26 -16.62
C ARG A 9 27.81 8.70 -15.35
N GLU A 10 28.30 9.11 -14.18
CA GLU A 10 27.73 8.70 -12.88
C GLU A 10 26.31 9.24 -12.70
N PHE A 11 26.08 10.51 -13.05
CA PHE A 11 24.75 11.11 -13.06
C PHE A 11 23.82 10.35 -14.00
N GLU A 12 24.27 9.99 -15.21
CA GLU A 12 23.46 9.21 -16.16
C GLU A 12 23.25 7.76 -15.71
N ALA A 13 24.22 7.15 -15.04
CA ALA A 13 24.16 5.78 -14.57
C ALA A 13 23.44 5.64 -13.21
N ILE A 14 23.18 6.75 -12.49
CA ILE A 14 22.54 6.70 -11.18
C ILE A 14 21.14 6.10 -11.31
N LYS A 15 20.90 5.08 -10.50
CA LYS A 15 19.63 4.37 -10.37
C LYS A 15 19.40 4.06 -8.91
N MET A 16 18.14 4.07 -8.51
CA MET A 16 17.75 3.59 -7.19
C MET A 16 17.93 2.07 -7.14
N LYS A 17 18.53 1.56 -6.07
CA LYS A 17 18.67 0.11 -5.85
C LYS A 17 17.47 -0.43 -5.09
N ASP A 18 17.12 -1.70 -5.27
CA ASP A 18 15.92 -2.30 -4.66
C ASP A 18 15.91 -2.34 -3.12
N LYS A 19 17.09 -2.28 -2.49
CA LYS A 19 17.32 -2.34 -1.03
C LYS A 19 17.76 -0.99 -0.44
N GLU A 20 17.76 0.06 -1.25
CA GLU A 20 18.21 1.38 -0.84
C GLU A 20 17.00 2.25 -0.48
N SER A 21 17.13 3.07 0.57
CA SER A 21 16.07 4.02 0.93
C SER A 21 16.01 5.19 -0.07
N VAL A 22 14.83 5.79 -0.21
CA VAL A 22 14.68 7.02 -1.00
C VAL A 22 15.67 8.09 -0.56
N GLN A 23 15.90 8.23 0.75
CA GLN A 23 16.78 9.24 1.33
C GLN A 23 18.25 9.03 0.95
N ASP A 24 18.73 7.78 0.94
CA ASP A 24 20.09 7.44 0.52
C ASP A 24 20.28 7.75 -0.96
N TYR A 25 19.30 7.39 -1.79
CA TYR A 25 19.32 7.66 -3.23
C TYR A 25 19.37 9.16 -3.53
N ILE A 26 18.51 9.94 -2.88
CA ILE A 26 18.49 11.40 -3.00
C ILE A 26 19.83 12.00 -2.56
N SER A 27 20.39 11.54 -1.44
CA SER A 27 21.69 12.01 -0.95
C SER A 27 22.82 11.77 -1.95
N ARG A 28 22.86 10.58 -2.59
CA ARG A 28 23.84 10.28 -3.64
C ARG A 28 23.67 11.18 -4.86
N LEU A 29 22.44 11.39 -5.31
CA LEU A 29 22.15 12.26 -6.45
C LEU A 29 22.56 13.71 -6.17
N THR A 30 22.20 14.25 -5.00
CA THR A 30 22.60 15.61 -4.59
C THR A 30 24.11 15.75 -4.50
N SER A 31 24.82 14.72 -4.03
CA SER A 31 26.29 14.72 -3.99
C SER A 31 26.89 14.86 -5.39
N ILE A 32 26.41 14.08 -6.37
CA ILE A 32 26.89 14.17 -7.76
C ILE A 32 26.58 15.55 -8.35
N VAL A 33 25.35 16.05 -8.18
CA VAL A 33 24.95 17.39 -8.67
C VAL A 33 25.81 18.48 -8.06
N GLN A 34 26.09 18.41 -6.76
CA GLN A 34 26.96 19.37 -6.08
C GLN A 34 28.39 19.31 -6.63
N GLN A 35 28.91 18.11 -6.87
CA GLN A 35 30.23 17.93 -7.50
C GLN A 35 30.25 18.51 -8.92
N MET A 36 29.24 18.25 -9.75
CA MET A 36 29.14 18.85 -11.09
C MET A 36 29.10 20.38 -11.03
N LYS A 37 28.37 20.95 -10.07
CA LYS A 37 28.32 22.40 -9.82
C LYS A 37 29.68 22.97 -9.46
N THR A 38 30.50 22.27 -8.66
CA THR A 38 31.88 22.73 -8.36
C THR A 38 32.78 22.77 -9.59
N TYR A 39 32.46 22.02 -10.64
CA TYR A 39 33.17 22.06 -11.92
C TYR A 39 32.56 23.06 -12.93
N GLY A 40 31.56 23.84 -12.52
CA GLY A 40 30.91 24.86 -13.36
C GLY A 40 29.75 24.35 -14.20
N GLU A 41 29.26 23.13 -13.96
CA GLU A 41 28.08 22.59 -14.63
C GLU A 41 26.87 22.64 -13.69
N GLU A 42 25.91 23.50 -14.03
CA GLU A 42 24.67 23.62 -13.26
C GLU A 42 23.64 22.61 -13.77
N VAL A 43 23.24 21.70 -12.87
CA VAL A 43 22.10 20.82 -13.09
C VAL A 43 20.84 21.57 -12.64
N THR A 44 19.94 21.81 -13.58
CA THR A 44 18.66 22.47 -13.27
C THR A 44 17.74 21.54 -12.47
N SER A 45 16.85 22.11 -11.66
CA SER A 45 15.85 21.34 -10.90
C SER A 45 15.04 20.40 -11.82
N LYS A 46 14.69 20.86 -13.03
CA LYS A 46 13.99 20.05 -14.04
C LYS A 46 14.79 18.83 -14.48
N GLN A 47 16.10 18.98 -14.68
CA GLN A 47 16.98 17.86 -15.03
C GLN A 47 17.09 16.86 -13.87
N ALA A 48 17.25 17.34 -12.63
CA ALA A 48 17.29 16.49 -11.45
C ALA A 48 15.98 15.71 -11.26
N VAL A 49 14.83 16.38 -11.32
CA VAL A 49 13.49 15.77 -11.20
C VAL A 49 13.28 14.72 -12.28
N SER A 50 13.50 15.08 -13.55
CA SER A 50 13.36 14.15 -14.67
C SER A 50 14.32 12.96 -14.55
N LYS A 51 15.50 13.17 -13.95
CA LYS A 51 16.46 12.10 -13.71
C LYS A 51 15.98 11.15 -12.63
N VAL A 52 15.47 11.67 -11.51
CA VAL A 52 14.89 10.86 -10.42
C VAL A 52 13.74 10.03 -10.97
N MET A 53 12.74 10.65 -11.62
CA MET A 53 11.57 9.93 -12.15
C MET A 53 11.95 8.77 -13.09
N ARG A 54 12.98 8.95 -13.93
CA ARG A 54 13.48 7.91 -14.85
C ARG A 54 14.34 6.81 -14.20
N SER A 55 14.80 7.03 -12.97
CA SER A 55 15.77 6.15 -12.31
C SER A 55 15.22 5.49 -11.03
N LEU A 56 13.98 5.83 -10.67
CA LEU A 56 13.19 5.10 -9.69
C LEU A 56 12.87 3.69 -10.20
N THR A 57 12.84 2.73 -9.27
CA THR A 57 12.45 1.34 -9.54
C THR A 57 10.94 1.21 -9.76
N SER A 58 10.50 0.11 -10.38
CA SER A 58 9.07 -0.18 -10.63
C SER A 58 8.17 -0.09 -9.39
N LYS A 59 8.73 -0.21 -8.18
CA LYS A 59 8.03 -0.01 -6.90
C LYS A 59 7.38 1.37 -6.76
N TYR A 60 7.95 2.39 -7.40
CA TYR A 60 7.45 3.76 -7.38
C TYR A 60 6.69 4.12 -8.67
N SER A 61 6.39 3.16 -9.55
CA SER A 61 5.70 3.46 -10.82
C SER A 61 4.33 4.12 -10.57
N GLN A 62 3.60 3.65 -9.56
CA GLN A 62 2.31 4.22 -9.15
C GLN A 62 2.44 5.65 -8.62
N LEU A 63 3.49 5.92 -7.83
CA LEU A 63 3.79 7.27 -7.37
C LEU A 63 4.13 8.20 -8.54
N VAL A 64 4.96 7.73 -9.47
CA VAL A 64 5.34 8.47 -10.68
C VAL A 64 4.08 8.84 -11.45
N THR A 65 3.20 7.88 -11.77
CA THR A 65 1.93 8.15 -12.44
C THR A 65 1.06 9.15 -11.67
N ALA A 66 0.92 9.01 -10.35
CA ALA A 66 0.14 9.94 -9.54
C ALA A 66 0.71 11.37 -9.56
N ILE A 67 2.04 11.52 -9.55
CA ILE A 67 2.70 12.83 -9.67
C ILE A 67 2.51 13.41 -11.07
N GLU A 68 2.62 12.58 -12.12
CA GLU A 68 2.39 12.99 -13.51
C GLU A 68 0.95 13.46 -13.76
N GLU A 69 -0.03 12.80 -13.14
CA GLU A 69 -1.45 13.16 -13.23
C GLU A 69 -1.81 14.37 -12.38
N ALA A 70 -1.23 14.50 -11.18
CA ALA A 70 -1.62 15.53 -10.22
C ALA A 70 -0.83 16.84 -10.34
N LYS A 71 0.39 16.82 -10.89
CA LYS A 71 1.30 17.99 -10.89
C LYS A 71 1.93 18.26 -12.26
N ASN A 72 2.12 19.55 -12.55
CA ASN A 72 2.85 20.00 -13.74
C ASN A 72 4.36 19.83 -13.54
N MET A 73 5.00 18.96 -14.34
CA MET A 73 6.45 18.73 -14.30
C MET A 73 7.31 19.98 -14.59
N GLU A 74 6.72 21.02 -15.18
CA GLU A 74 7.44 22.27 -15.48
C GLU A 74 7.62 23.15 -14.25
N THR A 75 6.68 23.08 -13.30
CA THR A 75 6.70 23.85 -12.05
C THR A 75 7.18 23.01 -10.87
N TYR A 76 7.27 21.69 -11.03
CA TYR A 76 7.56 20.77 -9.94
C TYR A 76 9.03 20.85 -9.51
N THR A 77 9.23 21.15 -8.23
CA THR A 77 10.57 21.37 -7.67
C THR A 77 11.18 20.08 -7.12
N PHE A 78 12.51 20.06 -7.01
CA PHE A 78 13.24 18.92 -6.43
C PHE A 78 12.85 18.66 -4.97
N GLU A 79 12.56 19.72 -4.19
CA GLU A 79 12.15 19.61 -2.80
C GLU A 79 10.76 18.97 -2.66
N GLU A 80 9.80 19.36 -3.51
CA GLU A 80 8.48 18.73 -3.52
C GLU A 80 8.54 17.26 -3.94
N LEU A 81 9.41 16.92 -4.90
CA LEU A 81 9.64 15.54 -5.30
C LEU A 81 10.19 14.71 -4.13
N LYS A 82 11.18 15.26 -3.41
CA LYS A 82 11.73 14.62 -2.21
C LYS A 82 10.64 14.35 -1.18
N GLY A 83 9.82 15.36 -0.86
CA GLY A 83 8.73 15.20 0.10
C GLY A 83 7.68 14.18 -0.34
N SER A 84 7.34 14.15 -1.63
CA SER A 84 6.37 13.20 -2.18
C SER A 84 6.89 11.77 -2.16
N LEU A 85 8.17 11.57 -2.47
CA LEU A 85 8.82 10.25 -2.38
C LEU A 85 8.90 9.75 -0.92
N GLN A 86 9.25 10.63 0.02
CA GLN A 86 9.30 10.27 1.46
C GLN A 86 7.91 9.90 1.99
N ALA A 87 6.88 10.69 1.67
CA ALA A 87 5.50 10.41 2.08
C ALA A 87 4.96 9.10 1.46
N PHE A 88 5.44 8.72 0.28
CA PHE A 88 5.10 7.43 -0.32
C PHE A 88 5.80 6.25 0.38
N ASP A 89 7.09 6.39 0.71
CA ASP A 89 7.86 5.38 1.45
C ASP A 89 7.22 5.08 2.82
N GLU A 90 6.78 6.12 3.54
CA GLU A 90 6.06 6.01 4.81
C GLU A 90 4.70 5.32 4.66
N ARG A 91 3.99 5.55 3.55
CA ARG A 91 2.69 4.89 3.31
C ARG A 91 2.86 3.44 2.86
N GLN A 92 3.87 3.16 2.05
CA GLN A 92 4.15 1.82 1.52
C GLN A 92 4.61 0.87 2.63
N THR A 93 5.43 1.35 3.57
CA THR A 93 5.81 0.60 4.78
C THR A 93 4.59 0.28 5.67
N SER A 94 3.61 1.18 5.78
CA SER A 94 2.35 0.90 6.49
C SER A 94 1.42 -0.10 5.78
N MET A 95 1.57 -0.28 4.46
CA MET A 95 0.75 -1.20 3.66
C MET A 95 1.32 -2.63 3.63
N GLU A 96 2.62 -2.82 3.80
CA GLU A 96 3.22 -4.16 3.94
C GLU A 96 2.82 -4.84 5.26
N GLU A 97 2.48 -4.08 6.31
CA GLU A 97 1.87 -4.63 7.53
C GLU A 97 0.39 -5.02 7.33
N SER A 98 -0.26 -4.60 6.24
CA SER A 98 -1.70 -4.83 6.01
C SER A 98 -2.01 -6.01 5.09
N SER A 99 -1.02 -6.54 4.36
CA SER A 99 -1.24 -7.66 3.43
C SER A 99 -1.29 -9.03 4.12
N GLU A 100 -0.84 -9.15 5.37
CA GLU A 100 -0.96 -10.39 6.14
C GLU A 100 -2.21 -10.45 7.03
N GLU A 101 -2.89 -9.33 7.30
CA GLU A 101 -3.96 -9.29 8.33
C GLU A 101 -5.41 -9.20 7.84
N LYS A 102 -5.70 -9.27 6.52
CA LYS A 102 -7.11 -9.31 6.04
C LYS A 102 -7.46 -10.45 5.08
N VAL A 103 -6.75 -11.58 5.18
CA VAL A 103 -7.24 -12.89 4.68
C VAL A 103 -8.06 -13.65 5.74
N PHE A 104 -8.19 -13.14 6.97
CA PHE A 104 -8.93 -13.81 8.04
C PHE A 104 -10.22 -13.09 8.43
N GLN A 105 -11.23 -13.10 7.55
CA GLN A 105 -12.64 -13.29 7.93
C GLN A 105 -13.53 -13.49 6.70
N ALA A 106 -13.25 -14.56 5.96
CA ALA A 106 -14.20 -15.15 5.03
C ALA A 106 -14.39 -16.63 5.38
N LYS A 107 -14.97 -16.92 6.56
CA LYS A 107 -15.90 -18.04 6.80
C LYS A 107 -16.21 -18.26 8.28
N GLY A 108 -17.49 -18.49 8.56
CA GLY A 108 -18.07 -18.83 9.85
C GLY A 108 -18.74 -17.58 10.42
N GLU A 109 -20.06 -17.45 10.49
CA GLU A 109 -21.04 -18.46 10.88
C GLU A 109 -22.38 -18.16 10.20
N ALA A 110 -22.93 -19.17 9.54
CA ALA A 110 -24.38 -19.22 9.34
C ALA A 110 -25.01 -19.59 10.70
N PRO A 111 -26.08 -18.93 11.16
CA PRO A 111 -26.90 -19.52 12.20
C PRO A 111 -27.69 -20.65 11.55
N ARG A 112 -27.11 -21.85 11.56
CA ARG A 112 -27.83 -23.11 11.35
C ARG A 112 -27.83 -23.86 12.66
N ASP A 113 -28.64 -23.38 13.61
CA ASP A 113 -29.08 -24.24 14.71
C ASP A 113 -30.13 -25.20 14.18
N ASN A 114 -29.62 -26.38 13.87
CA ASN A 114 -30.37 -27.56 13.50
C ASN A 114 -31.10 -28.10 14.75
N PRO A 115 -32.43 -28.25 14.74
CA PRO A 115 -33.21 -28.70 15.87
C PRO A 115 -33.17 -30.23 15.99
N PHE A 116 -32.17 -30.78 16.68
CA PHE A 116 -32.17 -32.20 17.06
C PHE A 116 -31.71 -32.40 18.50
N GLY A 117 -32.58 -32.04 19.44
CA GLY A 117 -32.71 -32.70 20.74
C GLY A 117 -33.85 -33.72 20.62
N GLY A 118 -33.51 -35.00 20.71
CA GLY A 118 -34.43 -36.10 20.43
C GLY A 118 -35.45 -36.41 21.53
N GLN A 119 -36.24 -37.44 21.19
CA GLN A 119 -36.99 -38.34 22.08
C GLN A 119 -38.51 -38.07 22.21
N GLY A 120 -39.30 -38.94 21.55
CA GLY A 120 -40.73 -39.09 21.85
C GLY A 120 -41.63 -39.54 20.70
N ARG A 121 -41.42 -40.75 20.16
CA ARG A 121 -42.44 -41.42 19.32
C ARG A 121 -43.57 -41.91 20.23
N GLY A 122 -44.72 -41.23 20.21
CA GLY A 122 -45.95 -41.66 20.87
C GLY A 122 -47.12 -41.67 19.89
N ARG A 123 -47.32 -42.79 19.20
CA ARG A 123 -48.58 -43.14 18.53
C ARG A 123 -49.62 -43.45 19.61
N GLY A 124 -50.80 -42.84 19.54
CA GLY A 124 -51.93 -43.25 20.38
C GLY A 124 -53.06 -42.24 20.33
N GLY A 125 -53.89 -42.28 19.28
CA GLY A 125 -55.23 -41.71 19.38
C GLY A 125 -56.12 -42.65 20.17
N PHE A 126 -57.05 -42.13 20.95
CA PHE A 126 -58.33 -42.80 21.22
C PHE A 126 -59.40 -41.77 21.62
N ARG A 127 -60.54 -41.89 20.92
CA ARG A 127 -61.83 -41.30 21.24
C ARG A 127 -62.38 -41.88 22.56
N GLY A 128 -63.13 -41.06 23.29
CA GLY A 128 -64.03 -41.45 24.39
C GLY A 128 -64.12 -40.28 25.38
N GLY A 129 -65.24 -39.62 25.64
CA GLY A 129 -66.61 -40.10 25.76
C GLY A 129 -66.93 -40.41 27.23
N TYR A 130 -68.03 -39.84 27.75
CA TYR A 130 -68.69 -40.04 29.07
C TYR A 130 -68.22 -39.12 30.21
N ARG A 131 -69.05 -38.11 30.58
CA ARG A 131 -70.14 -38.11 31.59
C ARG A 131 -69.64 -38.02 33.04
N GLY A 132 -70.02 -36.94 33.73
CA GLY A 132 -70.62 -37.07 35.07
C GLY A 132 -70.03 -36.22 36.22
N ARG A 133 -70.87 -35.29 36.70
CA ARG A 133 -71.20 -34.93 38.10
C ARG A 133 -70.15 -34.37 39.09
N GLY A 134 -70.57 -33.28 39.75
CA GLY A 134 -70.32 -32.97 41.19
C GLY A 134 -69.83 -31.53 41.40
N ARG A 135 -70.69 -30.53 41.67
CA ARG A 135 -71.23 -30.06 42.98
C ARG A 135 -70.18 -29.57 44.00
N GLY A 136 -70.40 -28.34 44.48
CA GLY A 136 -69.73 -27.61 45.57
C GLY A 136 -69.34 -26.22 45.07
N CYS A 137 -69.95 -25.09 45.44
CA CYS A 137 -70.51 -24.65 46.72
C CYS A 137 -71.77 -23.81 46.49
#